data_AF-A0A0F3KU36-F1
#
_entry.id   AF-A0A0F3KU36-F1
#
_cell.length_a   1.000
_cell.length_b   1.000
_cell.length_c   1.000
_cell.angle_alpha   90.00
_cell.angle_beta   90.00
_cell.angle_gamma   90.00
#
_symmetry.space_group_name_H-M   'P 1'
#
loop_
_entity.id
_entity.type
_entity.pdbx_description
1 polymer ?
#
loop_
_entity_poly.entity_id
_entity_poly.type
_entity_poly.pdbx_seq_one_letter_code
_entity_poly.pdbx_strand_id
1 'polypeptide(L)'
;MSHASELLQKRRRANLQALMDDFRTEGITTFEQLAALFEFRPDDLKAMTEGRCDIREHEARHVEWVANRRRGWLDESRQDDGD
;
A
#
# COMPACT_ATOMS: atom_id res chain seq x y z
N MET A 1 -16.65 0.67 -13.41
CA MET A 1 -16.29 0.27 -12.03
C MET A 1 -17.33 0.85 -11.08
N SER A 2 -17.53 0.23 -9.91
CA SER A 2 -18.43 0.80 -8.89
C SER A 2 -17.70 1.92 -8.16
N HIS A 3 -18.43 2.95 -7.73
CA HIS A 3 -17.86 4.02 -6.90
C HIS A 3 -17.20 3.46 -5.62
N ALA A 4 -17.74 2.37 -5.08
CA ALA A 4 -17.18 1.67 -3.91
C ALA A 4 -15.82 1.02 -4.21
N SER A 5 -15.63 0.44 -5.40
CA SER A 5 -14.34 -0.17 -5.77
C SER A 5 -13.27 0.90 -6.02
N GLU A 6 -13.63 2.04 -6.59
CA GLU A 6 -12.70 3.15 -6.80
C GLU A 6 -12.23 3.77 -5.47
N LEU A 7 -13.15 3.95 -4.52
CA LEU A 7 -12.83 4.44 -3.19
C LEU A 7 -11.93 3.46 -2.43
N LEU A 8 -12.18 2.16 -2.53
CA LEU A 8 -11.32 1.12 -1.95
C LEU A 8 -9.91 1.20 -2.52
N GLN A 9 -9.76 1.29 -3.84
CA GLN A 9 -8.45 1.40 -4.48
C GLN A 9 -7.71 2.68 -4.09
N LYS A 10 -8.43 3.81 -3.95
CA LYS A 10 -7.87 5.05 -3.42
C LYS A 10 -7.32 4.87 -2.00
N ARG A 11 -8.05 4.20 -1.11
CA ARG A 11 -7.61 3.92 0.27
C ARG A 11 -6.39 3.02 0.32
N ARG A 12 -6.42 1.90 -0.42
CA ARG A 12 -5.28 0.96 -0.50
C ARG A 12 -4.00 1.66 -0.94
N ARG A 13 -4.08 2.51 -1.98
CA ARG A 13 -2.91 3.29 -2.45
C ARG A 13 -2.40 4.28 -1.41
N ALA A 14 -3.29 5.06 -0.81
CA ALA A 14 -2.90 6.03 0.22
C ALA A 14 -2.24 5.36 1.42
N ASN A 15 -2.79 4.23 1.88
CA ASN A 15 -2.25 3.47 3.00
C ASN A 15 -0.93 2.77 2.64
N LEU A 16 -0.79 2.22 1.43
CA LEU A 16 0.46 1.67 0.93
C LEU A 16 1.56 2.75 0.86
N GLN A 17 1.23 3.93 0.34
CA GLN A 17 2.17 5.06 0.24
C GLN A 17 2.67 5.48 1.63
N ALA A 18 1.77 5.65 2.58
CA ALA A 18 2.15 6.01 3.94
C ALA A 18 2.99 4.92 4.63
N LEU A 19 2.67 3.65 4.39
CA LEU A 19 3.47 2.53 4.89
C LEU A 19 4.88 2.53 4.30
N MET A 20 5.01 2.84 3.01
CA MET A 20 6.32 3.00 2.37
C MET A 20 7.10 4.18 2.95
N ASP A 21 6.41 5.28 3.31
CA ASP A 21 7.03 6.43 3.96
C ASP A 21 7.52 6.07 5.37
N ASP A 22 6.76 5.30 6.16
CA ASP A 22 7.22 4.76 7.46
C ASP A 22 8.55 3.99 7.28
N PHE A 23 8.60 3.04 6.33
CA PHE A 23 9.83 2.27 6.06
C PHE A 23 11.01 3.11 5.54
N ARG A 24 10.74 4.20 4.81
CA ARG A 24 11.78 5.16 4.41
C ARG A 24 12.42 5.83 5.62
N THR A 25 11.64 6.17 6.64
CA THR A 25 12.19 6.72 7.89
C THR A 25 13.05 5.72 8.66
N GLU A 26 12.84 4.42 8.44
CA GLU A 26 13.62 3.32 9.01
C GLU A 26 14.83 2.92 8.14
N GLY A 27 15.05 3.58 7.00
CA GLY A 27 16.24 3.39 6.15
C GLY A 27 16.01 2.54 4.88
N ILE A 28 14.80 2.06 4.63
CA ILE A 28 14.42 1.36 3.39
C ILE A 28 13.95 2.42 2.37
N THR A 29 14.90 3.00 1.65
CA THR A 29 14.66 4.26 0.93
C THR A 29 14.28 4.09 -0.54
N THR A 30 14.71 3.01 -1.19
CA THR A 30 14.48 2.81 -2.64
C THR A 30 13.25 1.95 -2.92
N PHE A 31 12.69 2.11 -4.12
CA PHE A 31 11.57 1.28 -4.58
C PHE A 31 11.96 -0.19 -4.70
N GLU A 32 13.21 -0.49 -5.08
CA GLU A 32 13.72 -1.86 -5.17
C GLU A 32 13.78 -2.54 -3.80
N GLN A 33 14.21 -1.81 -2.76
CA GLN A 33 14.24 -2.34 -1.41
C GLN A 33 12.83 -2.56 -0.85
N LEU A 34 11.91 -1.61 -1.08
CA LEU A 34 10.51 -1.73 -0.68
C LEU A 34 9.81 -2.87 -1.43
N ALA A 35 10.07 -3.03 -2.73
CA ALA A 35 9.53 -4.12 -3.51
C ALA A 35 10.08 -5.47 -3.06
N ALA A 36 11.37 -5.56 -2.73
CA ALA A 36 11.97 -6.76 -2.16
C ALA A 36 11.35 -7.11 -0.79
N LEU A 37 11.09 -6.11 0.07
CA LEU A 37 10.42 -6.29 1.36
C LEU A 37 9.03 -6.90 1.20
N PHE A 38 8.24 -6.41 0.24
CA PHE A 38 6.89 -6.90 -0.05
C PHE A 38 6.83 -8.04 -1.07
N GLU A 39 7.97 -8.64 -1.42
CA GLU A 39 8.08 -9.73 -2.40
C GLU A 39 7.40 -9.42 -3.76
N PHE A 40 7.43 -8.15 -4.17
CA PHE A 40 6.89 -7.68 -5.46
C PHE A 40 8.01 -7.38 -6.45
N ARG A 41 7.65 -7.31 -7.74
CA ARG A 41 8.52 -6.67 -8.73
C ARG A 41 8.50 -5.16 -8.49
N PRO A 42 9.64 -4.46 -8.63
CA PRO A 42 9.68 -2.99 -8.46
C PRO A 42 8.67 -2.25 -9.34
N ASP A 43 8.52 -2.69 -10.60
CA ASP A 43 7.55 -2.09 -11.54
C ASP A 43 6.09 -2.29 -11.13
N ASP A 44 5.77 -3.44 -10.52
CA ASP A 44 4.43 -3.75 -10.03
C ASP A 44 4.09 -2.86 -8.83
N LEU A 45 4.99 -2.77 -7.84
CA LEU A 45 4.82 -1.88 -6.69
C LEU A 45 4.66 -0.42 -7.15
N LYS A 46 5.48 0.02 -8.10
CA LYS A 46 5.37 1.37 -8.68
C LYS A 46 4.03 1.58 -9.38
N ALA A 47 3.58 0.62 -10.20
CA ALA A 47 2.29 0.69 -10.87
C ALA A 47 1.11 0.75 -9.88
N MET A 48 1.18 0.03 -8.77
CA MET A 48 0.20 0.09 -7.68
C MET A 48 0.16 1.48 -7.06
N THR A 49 1.31 2.05 -6.68
CA THR A 49 1.38 3.38 -6.06
C THR A 49 0.91 4.50 -6.98
N GLU A 50 1.20 4.40 -8.28
CA GLU A 50 0.77 5.38 -9.28
C GLU A 50 -0.69 5.18 -9.74
N GLY A 51 -1.37 4.12 -9.28
CA GLY A 51 -2.74 3.80 -9.71
C GLY A 51 -2.86 3.34 -11.15
N ARG A 52 -1.77 2.82 -11.74
CA ARG A 52 -1.78 2.17 -13.06
C ARG A 52 -2.33 0.75 -13.01
N CYS A 53 -2.30 0.13 -11.84
CA CYS A 53 -3.00 -1.13 -11.56
C CYS A 53 -3.69 -1.08 -10.19
N ASP A 54 -4.67 -1.96 -10.03
CA ASP A 54 -5.39 -2.16 -8.78
C ASP A 54 -4.57 -3.03 -7.82
N ILE A 55 -4.63 -2.70 -6.53
CA ILE A 55 -4.13 -3.55 -5.46
C ILE A 55 -5.21 -4.58 -5.16
N ARG A 56 -4.94 -5.84 -5.52
CA ARG A 56 -5.85 -6.97 -5.34
C ARG A 56 -5.91 -7.36 -3.87
N GLU A 57 -6.95 -8.10 -3.49
CA GLU A 57 -7.15 -8.49 -2.09
C GLU A 57 -5.96 -9.27 -1.52
N HIS A 58 -5.42 -10.25 -2.25
CA HIS A 58 -4.29 -11.05 -1.79
C HIS A 58 -3.00 -10.23 -1.65
N GLU A 59 -2.74 -9.28 -2.57
CA GLU A 59 -1.62 -8.33 -2.47
C GLU A 59 -1.77 -7.44 -1.23
N ALA A 60 -2.98 -6.93 -0.98
CA ALA A 60 -3.25 -6.15 0.23
C ALA A 60 -3.03 -6.99 1.51
N ARG A 61 -3.52 -8.24 1.54
CA ARG A 61 -3.30 -9.11 2.70
C ARG A 61 -1.81 -9.41 2.91
N HIS A 62 -1.06 -9.59 1.84
CA HIS A 62 0.37 -9.85 1.90
C HIS A 62 1.13 -8.66 2.48
N VAL A 63 0.87 -7.45 1.97
CA VAL A 63 1.48 -6.21 2.50
C VAL A 63 1.15 -6.00 3.98
N GLU A 64 -0.11 -6.20 4.37
CA GLU A 64 -0.51 -6.11 5.79
C GLU A 64 0.27 -7.10 6.66
N TRP A 65 0.44 -8.33 6.18
CA TRP A 65 1.18 -9.36 6.91
C TRP A 65 2.67 -9.04 7.03
N VAL A 66 3.34 -8.66 5.93
CA VAL A 66 4.76 -8.28 5.91
C VAL A 66 5.02 -7.11 6.87
N ALA A 67 4.13 -6.12 6.87
CA ALA A 67 4.24 -4.94 7.73
C ALA A 67 3.72 -5.15 9.16
N ASN A 68 3.36 -6.37 9.53
CA ASN A 68 2.77 -6.69 10.84
C ASN A 68 1.58 -5.78 11.22
N ARG A 69 0.75 -5.44 10.23
CA ARG A 69 -0.50 -4.69 10.41
C ARG A 69 -1.67 -5.65 10.53
N ARG A 70 -2.74 -5.21 11.21
CA ARG A 70 -3.97 -6.01 11.33
C ARG A 70 -4.63 -6.22 9.97
N ARG A 71 -5.32 -7.35 9.80
CA ARG A 71 -6.12 -7.61 8.60
C ARG A 71 -7.15 -6.50 8.41
N GLY A 72 -7.11 -5.83 7.26
CA GLY A 72 -8.05 -4.78 6.85
C GLY A 72 -7.43 -3.38 6.86
N TRP A 73 -6.22 -3.25 7.41
CA TRP A 73 -5.54 -1.98 7.56
C TRP A 73 -5.39 -1.20 6.26
N LEU A 74 -5.11 -1.85 5.13
CA LEU A 74 -5.01 -1.16 3.83
C LEU A 74 -6.36 -0.63 3.31
N ASP A 75 -7.47 -1.22 3.75
CA ASP A 75 -8.82 -0.90 3.27
C ASP A 75 -9.48 0.21 4.10
N GLU A 76 -8.87 0.56 5.24
CA GLU A 76 -9.35 1.57 6.16
C GLU A 76 -9.31 2.96 5.53
N SER A 77 -10.37 3.72 5.78
CA SER A 77 -10.26 5.17 5.65
C SER A 77 -9.30 5.63 6.75
N ARG A 78 -8.14 6.16 6.36
CA ARG A 78 -7.48 7.15 7.20
C ARG A 78 -8.51 8.25 7.40
N GLN A 79 -9.12 8.32 8.59
CA GLN A 79 -9.63 9.60 9.03
C GLN A 79 -8.41 10.50 9.05
N ASP A 80 -8.50 11.61 8.33
CA ASP A 80 -7.51 12.66 8.42
C ASP A 80 -7.57 13.08 9.89
N ASP A 81 -6.72 12.49 10.73
CA ASP A 81 -6.41 13.02 12.05
C ASP A 81 -5.58 14.28 11.78
N GLY A 82 -6.27 15.29 11.26
CA GLY A 82 -5.77 16.65 11.15
C GLY A 82 -5.69 17.20 12.56
N ASP A 83 -4.47 17.24 13.07
CA ASP A 83 -4.04 18.17 14.13
C ASP A 83 -3.43 19.41 13.46
#